data_AF-A0A7C2VK87-F1
#
_entry.id   AF-A0A7C2VK87-F1
#
_cell.length_a   1.000
_cell.length_b   1.000
_cell.length_c   1.000
_cell.angle_alpha   90.00
_cell.angle_beta   90.00
_cell.angle_gamma   90.00
#
_symmetry.space_group_name_H-M   'P 1'
#
loop_
_entity.id
_entity.type
_entity.pdbx_description
1 polymer ?
#
loop_
_entity_poly.entity_id
_entity_poly.type
_entity_poly.pdbx_seq_one_letter_code
_entity_poly.pdbx_strand_id
1 'polypeptide(L)'
;MTVLSMAHFNHGVFVSLSKAVVLGNRTVCDGHEDGYTLRVVTHAHADHLYGLRNSTRKCDLVVSTRETKDLLSATRRCRTSMIVPVHYNQTIKIRDEKVTLIPANHILGSAQVLVERSDGLRCLYSSDFRLDGTPTVKCDVLVLDATYGAPSNVRPSIDAVHEALITLVESSLKTGKPVHVFGFIGKVQEVMSFLRRKGITVPFVTSPRMYRVSRVYEKYGFTLGEYYSSEGVVGRKILKDDLYIAFFSPFERTYLKGEFTRMELTGWLFGKPYVERSKNEYVISYSGHSDFNQLIEYAAKCDPEHVITDNARGGSAIKLAEEIEKRLGIPASPSP
;
A
#
# COMPACT_ATOMS: atom_id res chain seq x y z
N MET A 1 23.70 6.46 20.42
CA MET A 1 22.56 6.90 21.27
C MET A 1 21.66 5.70 21.51
N THR A 2 21.26 5.43 22.75
CA THR A 2 20.33 4.33 23.09
C THR A 2 18.90 4.72 22.72
N VAL A 3 18.03 3.74 22.43
CA VAL A 3 16.60 3.93 22.06
C VAL A 3 15.86 4.86 23.04
N LEU A 4 16.18 4.75 24.34
CA LEU A 4 15.64 5.61 25.41
C LEU A 4 15.99 7.11 25.26
N SER A 5 17.15 7.44 24.68
CA SER A 5 17.55 8.84 24.45
C SER A 5 16.83 9.48 23.25
N MET A 6 16.40 8.69 22.26
CA MET A 6 15.66 9.18 21.08
C MET A 6 14.18 9.44 21.40
N ALA A 7 13.58 8.70 22.34
CA ALA A 7 12.18 8.86 22.74
C ALA A 7 11.86 10.24 23.35
N HIS A 8 12.84 10.88 24.00
CA HIS A 8 12.69 12.24 24.53
C HIS A 8 12.69 13.32 23.43
N PHE A 9 13.36 13.09 22.31
CA PHE A 9 13.41 14.05 21.18
C PHE A 9 12.15 14.00 20.31
N ASN A 10 11.50 12.85 20.23
CA ASN A 10 10.35 12.64 19.34
C ASN A 10 9.00 12.70 20.08
N HIS A 11 8.94 13.30 21.28
CA HIS A 11 7.73 13.37 22.11
C HIS A 11 7.06 12.01 22.41
N GLY A 12 7.86 10.93 22.47
CA GLY A 12 7.35 9.57 22.64
C GLY A 12 6.73 8.94 21.39
N VAL A 13 6.87 9.58 20.22
CA VAL A 13 6.55 9.00 18.91
C VAL A 13 7.75 8.20 18.41
N PHE A 14 7.52 6.94 18.03
CA PHE A 14 8.56 6.09 17.49
C PHE A 14 7.93 4.91 16.75
N VAL A 15 8.76 4.21 15.98
CA VAL A 15 8.42 2.87 15.52
C VAL A 15 9.17 1.90 16.44
N SER A 16 8.49 0.83 16.86
CA SER A 16 9.02 -0.16 17.79
C SER A 16 9.59 -1.41 17.09
N LEU A 17 10.37 -2.21 17.84
CA LEU A 17 10.89 -3.49 17.35
C LEU A 17 9.79 -4.51 16.98
N SER A 18 8.58 -4.38 17.54
CA SER A 18 7.41 -5.17 17.14
C SER A 18 6.72 -4.62 15.87
N LYS A 19 7.36 -3.62 15.25
CA LYS A 19 6.91 -2.84 14.10
C LYS A 19 5.70 -1.95 14.41
N ALA A 20 5.43 -1.64 15.67
CA ALA A 20 4.32 -0.75 16.01
C ALA A 20 4.74 0.70 15.80
N VAL A 21 3.94 1.45 15.04
CA VAL A 21 4.07 2.89 14.96
C VAL A 21 3.31 3.51 16.13
N VAL A 22 4.03 3.95 17.14
CA VAL A 22 3.49 4.64 18.31
C VAL A 22 3.33 6.11 17.97
N LEU A 23 2.10 6.62 18.01
CA LEU A 23 1.78 8.02 17.65
C LEU A 23 1.30 8.87 18.84
N GLY A 24 0.99 8.24 19.96
CA GLY A 24 0.55 8.92 21.17
C GLY A 24 0.77 8.02 22.38
N ASN A 25 0.17 8.38 23.51
CA ASN A 25 0.15 7.62 24.75
C ASN A 25 -0.77 6.38 24.69
N ARG A 26 -1.74 6.35 23.77
CA ARG A 26 -2.76 5.28 23.68
C ARG A 26 -2.91 4.64 22.31
N THR A 27 -2.34 5.26 21.28
CA THR A 27 -2.56 4.88 19.88
C THR A 27 -1.32 4.28 19.24
N VAL A 28 -1.48 3.07 18.70
CA VAL A 28 -0.51 2.39 17.84
C VAL A 28 -1.09 2.06 16.48
N CYS A 29 -0.26 2.11 15.44
CA CYS A 29 -0.59 1.69 14.10
C CYS A 29 0.27 0.51 13.67
N ASP A 30 -0.31 -0.41 12.91
CA ASP A 30 0.37 -1.43 12.10
C ASP A 30 1.28 -2.48 12.80
N GLY A 31 1.71 -2.26 14.03
CA GLY A 31 2.27 -3.24 15.00
C GLY A 31 1.60 -3.16 16.39
N HIS A 32 1.93 -4.08 17.30
CA HIS A 32 1.30 -4.16 18.62
C HIS A 32 2.32 -3.88 19.72
N GLU A 33 2.01 -2.93 20.60
CA GLU A 33 2.76 -2.69 21.83
C GLU A 33 1.86 -2.86 23.05
N ASP A 34 2.43 -3.41 24.11
CA ASP A 34 1.75 -3.54 25.40
C ASP A 34 1.56 -2.15 26.05
N GLY A 35 0.44 -1.96 26.74
CA GLY A 35 0.08 -0.67 27.37
C GLY A 35 -0.71 0.30 26.48
N TYR A 36 -0.87 0.00 25.18
CA TYR A 36 -1.65 0.79 24.23
C TYR A 36 -3.06 0.22 24.04
N THR A 37 -4.06 1.12 24.00
CA THR A 37 -5.48 0.75 24.06
C THR A 37 -6.20 0.88 22.72
N LEU A 38 -5.66 1.68 21.79
CA LEU A 38 -6.18 1.81 20.42
C LEU A 38 -5.16 1.28 19.40
N ARG A 39 -5.61 0.35 18.57
CA ARG A 39 -4.89 -0.10 17.38
C ARG A 39 -5.57 0.38 16.11
N VAL A 40 -4.84 1.09 15.26
CA VAL A 40 -5.25 1.40 13.87
C VAL A 40 -4.59 0.43 12.90
N VAL A 41 -5.37 -0.18 12.01
CA VAL A 41 -4.86 -0.90 10.84
C VAL A 41 -5.03 0.02 9.64
N THR A 42 -3.92 0.55 9.13
CA THR A 42 -3.94 1.55 8.05
C THR A 42 -4.46 0.97 6.74
N HIS A 43 -4.04 -0.26 6.41
CA HIS A 43 -4.45 -0.96 5.20
C HIS A 43 -4.24 -2.49 5.29
N ALA A 44 -4.61 -3.21 4.22
CA ALA A 44 -4.77 -4.67 4.23
C ALA A 44 -3.53 -5.49 3.80
N HIS A 45 -2.36 -4.86 3.57
CA HIS A 45 -1.14 -5.62 3.28
C HIS A 45 -0.59 -6.31 4.54
N ALA A 46 0.19 -7.38 4.34
CA ALA A 46 0.49 -8.31 5.43
C ALA A 46 1.43 -7.72 6.49
N ASP A 47 2.36 -6.91 6.02
CA ASP A 47 3.34 -6.11 6.75
C ASP A 47 2.73 -4.94 7.55
N HIS A 48 1.41 -4.75 7.47
CA HIS A 48 0.66 -3.81 8.32
C HIS A 48 -0.22 -4.53 9.35
N LEU A 49 -0.11 -5.87 9.46
CA LEU A 49 -0.90 -6.70 10.37
C LEU A 49 -0.07 -7.32 11.50
N TYR A 50 1.16 -6.84 11.72
CA TYR A 50 2.01 -7.33 12.79
C TYR A 50 1.32 -7.18 14.14
N GLY A 51 1.31 -8.27 14.92
CA GLY A 51 0.69 -8.31 16.24
C GLY A 51 -0.82 -8.09 16.27
N LEU A 52 -1.53 -8.10 15.13
CA LEU A 52 -2.97 -7.82 15.09
C LEU A 52 -3.77 -8.76 16.01
N ARG A 53 -3.42 -10.05 16.07
CA ARG A 53 -4.07 -11.02 16.98
C ARG A 53 -3.92 -10.61 18.45
N ASN A 54 -2.78 -10.07 18.84
CA ASN A 54 -2.55 -9.56 20.20
C ASN A 54 -3.40 -8.31 20.44
N SER A 55 -3.41 -7.38 19.48
CA SER A 55 -4.23 -6.16 19.55
C SER A 55 -5.71 -6.50 19.72
N THR A 56 -6.26 -7.46 18.96
CA THR A 56 -7.68 -7.88 19.10
C THR A 56 -8.02 -8.52 20.45
N ARG A 57 -7.02 -8.83 21.28
CA ARG A 57 -7.20 -9.40 22.63
C ARG A 57 -6.92 -8.42 23.76
N LYS A 58 -6.01 -7.47 23.52
CA LYS A 58 -5.43 -6.60 24.55
C LYS A 58 -5.81 -5.13 24.39
N CYS A 59 -6.08 -4.67 23.17
CA CYS A 59 -6.52 -3.30 22.94
C CYS A 59 -8.04 -3.20 23.18
N ASP A 60 -8.47 -2.09 23.76
CA ASP A 60 -9.88 -1.76 23.95
C ASP A 60 -10.60 -1.61 22.60
N LEU A 61 -9.87 -1.09 21.60
CA LEU A 61 -10.41 -0.84 20.26
C LEU A 61 -9.39 -1.14 19.17
N VAL A 62 -9.84 -1.83 18.12
CA VAL A 62 -9.09 -2.04 16.87
C VAL A 62 -9.92 -1.44 15.74
N VAL A 63 -9.37 -0.48 15.00
CA VAL A 63 -10.08 0.21 13.92
C VAL A 63 -9.37 0.11 12.58
N SER A 64 -10.13 0.27 11.51
CA SER A 64 -9.63 0.48 10.14
C SER A 64 -10.69 1.22 9.34
N THR A 65 -10.38 1.60 8.10
CA THR A 65 -11.45 1.93 7.13
C THR A 65 -12.32 0.71 6.84
N ARG A 66 -13.54 0.94 6.32
CA ARG A 66 -14.46 -0.15 5.97
C ARG A 66 -13.91 -0.99 4.82
N GLU A 67 -13.32 -0.32 3.85
CA GLU A 67 -12.63 -0.86 2.70
C GLU A 67 -11.51 -1.81 3.12
N THR A 68 -10.63 -1.36 4.04
CA THR A 68 -9.56 -2.19 4.60
C THR A 68 -10.12 -3.44 5.29
N LYS A 69 -11.19 -3.30 6.09
CA LYS A 69 -11.87 -4.43 6.75
C LYS A 69 -12.44 -5.43 5.74
N ASP A 70 -13.05 -4.96 4.66
CA ASP A 70 -13.59 -5.81 3.61
C ASP A 70 -12.49 -6.55 2.85
N LEU A 71 -11.37 -5.87 2.55
CA LEU A 71 -10.18 -6.49 1.94
C LEU A 71 -9.54 -7.54 2.85
N LEU A 72 -9.40 -7.27 4.15
CA LEU A 72 -8.93 -8.26 5.13
C LEU A 72 -9.82 -9.50 5.16
N SER A 73 -11.15 -9.30 5.06
CA SER A 73 -12.12 -10.40 4.99
C SER A 73 -11.98 -11.21 3.70
N ALA A 74 -11.86 -10.53 2.55
CA ALA A 74 -11.71 -11.17 1.23
C ALA A 74 -10.40 -11.97 1.10
N THR A 75 -9.32 -11.46 1.72
CA THR A 75 -8.02 -12.14 1.77
C THR A 75 -7.97 -13.29 2.79
N ARG A 76 -8.94 -13.36 3.72
CA ARG A 76 -9.01 -14.36 4.80
C ARG A 76 -7.77 -14.40 5.68
N ARG A 77 -7.08 -13.26 5.83
CA ARG A 77 -5.83 -13.16 6.60
C ARG A 77 -6.05 -13.05 8.12
N CYS A 78 -7.18 -12.50 8.54
CA CYS A 78 -7.50 -12.34 9.96
C CYS A 78 -9.01 -12.40 10.21
N ARG A 79 -9.40 -12.55 11.48
CA ARG A 79 -10.79 -12.43 11.91
C ARG A 79 -11.12 -10.94 12.03
N THR A 80 -11.97 -10.46 11.14
CA THR A 80 -12.31 -9.03 11.04
C THR A 80 -13.48 -8.61 11.94
N SER A 81 -14.12 -9.56 12.64
CA SER A 81 -15.25 -9.27 13.54
C SER A 81 -14.88 -8.30 14.67
N MET A 82 -13.62 -8.30 15.09
CA MET A 82 -13.08 -7.43 16.15
C MET A 82 -12.57 -6.08 15.63
N ILE A 83 -12.60 -5.84 14.31
CA ILE A 83 -12.15 -4.58 13.71
C ILE A 83 -13.37 -3.69 13.49
N VAL A 84 -13.40 -2.51 14.11
CA VAL A 84 -14.47 -1.53 13.96
C VAL A 84 -14.15 -0.63 12.75
N PRO A 85 -15.03 -0.59 11.72
CA PRO A 85 -14.82 0.29 10.58
C PRO A 85 -15.08 1.75 10.97
N VAL A 86 -14.22 2.65 10.51
CA VAL A 86 -14.32 4.10 10.71
C VAL A 86 -14.24 4.79 9.35
N HIS A 87 -15.00 5.87 9.17
CA HIS A 87 -14.98 6.64 7.93
C HIS A 87 -13.75 7.56 7.87
N TYR A 88 -13.28 7.87 6.68
CA TYR A 88 -12.26 8.90 6.50
C TYR A 88 -12.73 10.22 7.11
N ASN A 89 -11.79 10.95 7.71
CA ASN A 89 -12.00 12.24 8.38
C ASN A 89 -12.98 12.20 9.57
N GLN A 90 -13.40 11.01 10.01
CA GLN A 90 -14.14 10.83 11.25
C GLN A 90 -13.14 10.75 12.41
N THR A 91 -13.30 11.64 13.38
CA THR A 91 -12.45 11.65 14.58
C THR A 91 -12.96 10.67 15.64
N ILE A 92 -12.08 9.79 16.07
CA ILE A 92 -12.25 8.89 17.21
C ILE A 92 -11.63 9.56 18.43
N LYS A 93 -12.35 9.65 19.54
CA LYS A 93 -11.78 10.11 20.82
C LYS A 93 -11.39 8.92 21.67
N ILE A 94 -10.13 8.84 22.07
CA ILE A 94 -9.62 7.81 22.99
C ILE A 94 -8.90 8.52 24.15
N ARG A 95 -9.55 8.56 25.32
CA ARG A 95 -9.06 9.32 26.48
C ARG A 95 -8.74 10.78 26.12
N ASP A 96 -7.45 11.14 26.15
CA ASP A 96 -6.87 12.46 25.90
C ASP A 96 -6.35 12.65 24.46
N GLU A 97 -6.66 11.72 23.55
CA GLU A 97 -6.28 11.77 22.14
C GLU A 97 -7.48 11.82 21.20
N LYS A 98 -7.31 12.53 20.08
CA LYS A 98 -8.20 12.50 18.92
C LYS A 98 -7.47 11.83 17.76
N VAL A 99 -8.06 10.78 17.21
CA VAL A 99 -7.48 10.01 16.11
C VAL A 99 -8.35 10.12 14.87
N THR A 100 -7.75 10.52 13.74
CA THR A 100 -8.45 10.70 12.48
C THR A 100 -7.74 9.92 11.37
N LEU A 101 -8.48 9.10 10.62
CA LEU A 101 -7.98 8.38 9.45
C LEU A 101 -8.18 9.23 8.20
N ILE A 102 -7.13 9.45 7.43
CA ILE A 102 -7.13 10.33 6.24
C ILE A 102 -6.69 9.50 5.03
N PRO A 103 -7.25 9.66 3.81
CA PRO A 103 -6.84 8.85 2.67
C PRO A 103 -5.32 8.90 2.38
N ALA A 104 -4.73 7.75 2.05
CA ALA A 104 -3.31 7.60 1.67
C ALA A 104 -3.08 7.13 0.21
N ASN A 105 -4.15 6.81 -0.52
CA ASN A 105 -4.11 6.42 -1.94
C ASN A 105 -3.05 5.35 -2.35
N HIS A 106 -2.71 4.42 -1.45
CA HIS A 106 -1.80 3.31 -1.70
C HIS A 106 -2.54 2.07 -2.25
N ILE A 107 -3.56 1.63 -1.52
CA ILE A 107 -4.57 0.66 -1.98
C ILE A 107 -5.96 1.13 -1.54
N LEU A 108 -7.01 0.50 -2.07
CA LEU A 108 -8.37 0.77 -1.62
C LEU A 108 -8.47 0.69 -0.09
N GLY A 109 -8.90 1.78 0.54
CA GLY A 109 -9.04 1.87 2.00
C GLY A 109 -7.78 2.27 2.77
N SER A 110 -6.64 2.45 2.13
CA SER A 110 -5.41 2.87 2.82
C SER A 110 -5.58 4.23 3.47
N ALA A 111 -5.09 4.36 4.70
CA ALA A 111 -5.23 5.57 5.50
C ALA A 111 -3.92 5.99 6.18
N GLN A 112 -3.66 7.29 6.12
CA GLN A 112 -2.81 7.98 7.08
C GLN A 112 -3.55 8.06 8.43
N VAL A 113 -2.79 8.27 9.51
CA VAL A 113 -3.34 8.39 10.86
C VAL A 113 -2.81 9.66 11.50
N LEU A 114 -3.71 10.60 11.77
CA LEU A 114 -3.43 11.81 12.55
C LEU A 114 -3.87 11.57 14.00
N VAL A 115 -2.96 11.79 14.95
CA VAL A 115 -3.24 11.82 16.39
C VAL A 115 -3.01 13.24 16.90
N GLU A 116 -4.06 13.87 17.43
CA GLU A 116 -3.97 15.15 18.13
C GLU A 116 -4.09 14.90 19.64
N ARG A 117 -3.06 15.30 20.39
CA ARG A 117 -2.95 15.08 21.83
C ARG A 117 -3.48 16.28 22.63
N SER A 118 -3.78 16.05 23.90
CA SER A 118 -4.25 17.09 24.83
C SER A 118 -3.25 18.20 25.11
N ASP A 119 -1.94 17.93 24.94
CA ASP A 119 -0.85 18.90 25.04
C ASP A 119 -0.66 19.74 23.77
N GLY A 120 -1.50 19.53 22.74
CA GLY A 120 -1.48 20.27 21.48
C GLY A 120 -0.68 19.60 20.37
N LEU A 121 0.08 18.55 20.67
CA LEU A 121 0.94 17.88 19.70
C LEU A 121 0.13 17.11 18.63
N ARG A 122 0.52 17.26 17.37
CA ARG A 122 -0.06 16.63 16.18
C ARG A 122 0.95 15.65 15.59
N CYS A 123 0.67 14.36 15.74
CA CYS A 123 1.52 13.28 15.22
C CYS A 123 0.84 12.65 13.99
N LEU A 124 1.52 12.64 12.85
CA LEU A 124 0.99 12.05 11.61
C LEU A 124 1.79 10.81 11.23
N TYR A 125 1.11 9.71 10.95
CA TYR A 125 1.70 8.59 10.21
C TYR A 125 1.16 8.56 8.79
N SER A 126 2.05 8.68 7.82
CA SER A 126 1.70 8.58 6.39
C SER A 126 1.16 7.21 5.99
N SER A 127 1.60 6.13 6.65
CA SER A 127 1.50 4.76 6.13
C SER A 127 2.14 4.64 4.73
N ASP A 128 1.91 3.51 4.07
CA ASP A 128 2.17 3.41 2.65
C ASP A 128 1.21 4.34 1.92
N PHE A 129 1.74 5.18 1.03
CA PHE A 129 0.94 6.18 0.33
C PHE A 129 1.47 6.47 -1.07
N ARG A 130 0.61 6.98 -1.97
CA ARG A 130 1.06 7.76 -3.15
C ARG A 130 0.72 9.22 -2.93
N LEU A 131 1.65 10.11 -3.25
CA LEU A 131 1.45 11.55 -3.11
C LEU A 131 0.21 12.04 -3.87
N ASP A 132 0.07 11.63 -5.13
CA ASP A 132 -1.08 11.99 -5.95
C ASP A 132 -2.37 11.49 -5.27
N GLY A 133 -3.30 12.40 -4.98
CA GLY A 133 -4.58 12.05 -4.32
C GLY A 133 -4.50 11.85 -2.80
N THR A 134 -3.33 12.03 -2.18
CA THR A 134 -3.17 11.98 -0.72
C THR A 134 -3.15 13.39 -0.13
N PRO A 135 -4.08 13.76 0.76
CA PRO A 135 -4.05 15.05 1.43
C PRO A 135 -2.80 15.23 2.28
N THR A 136 -2.14 16.38 2.17
CA THR A 136 -1.04 16.76 3.06
C THR A 136 -1.59 17.43 4.32
N VAL A 137 -1.03 17.08 5.48
CA VAL A 137 -1.53 17.54 6.78
C VAL A 137 -0.39 18.16 7.57
N LYS A 138 -0.58 19.39 8.05
CA LYS A 138 0.36 20.02 8.98
C LYS A 138 0.40 19.24 10.30
N CYS A 139 1.60 18.93 10.76
CA CYS A 139 1.86 18.13 11.96
C CYS A 139 3.18 18.54 12.59
N ASP A 140 3.41 18.18 13.85
CA ASP A 140 4.66 18.49 14.56
C ASP A 140 5.66 17.33 14.41
N VAL A 141 5.16 16.09 14.46
CA VAL A 141 5.96 14.87 14.22
C VAL A 141 5.37 14.06 13.09
N LEU A 142 6.18 13.76 12.08
CA LEU A 142 5.79 12.94 10.92
C LEU A 142 6.50 11.59 10.95
N VAL A 143 5.74 10.49 11.01
CA VAL A 143 6.24 9.14 10.68
C VAL A 143 6.01 8.88 9.19
N LEU A 144 7.10 8.75 8.44
CA LEU A 144 7.11 8.72 6.98
C LEU A 144 7.46 7.34 6.42
N ASP A 145 6.71 6.87 5.42
CA ASP A 145 7.11 5.73 4.57
C ASP A 145 8.51 5.95 4.00
N ALA A 146 9.32 4.90 4.01
CA ALA A 146 10.70 4.92 3.53
C ALA A 146 10.99 3.91 2.43
N THR A 147 9.95 3.28 1.86
CA THR A 147 10.06 2.23 0.84
C THR A 147 11.02 2.62 -0.29
N TYR A 148 10.91 3.86 -0.79
CA TYR A 148 11.75 4.42 -1.85
C TYR A 148 12.62 5.59 -1.39
N GLY A 149 13.23 5.44 -0.21
CA GLY A 149 13.99 6.48 0.46
C GLY A 149 15.34 6.89 -0.16
N ALA A 150 15.85 6.19 -1.17
CA ALA A 150 17.14 6.57 -1.78
C ALA A 150 16.95 7.52 -2.97
N PRO A 151 17.85 8.51 -3.18
CA PRO A 151 17.76 9.45 -4.31
C PRO A 151 17.66 8.84 -5.71
N SER A 152 18.11 7.59 -5.87
CA SER A 152 18.01 6.83 -7.12
C SER A 152 16.64 6.17 -7.32
N ASN A 153 15.78 6.11 -6.31
CA ASN A 153 14.44 5.52 -6.38
C ASN A 153 13.41 6.50 -6.99
N VAL A 154 13.71 7.01 -8.19
CA VAL A 154 12.82 7.89 -8.95
C VAL A 154 12.14 7.10 -10.06
N ARG A 155 10.83 7.25 -10.16
CA ARG A 155 10.00 6.44 -11.08
C ARG A 155 9.58 7.25 -12.31
N PRO A 156 9.34 6.58 -13.46
CA PRO A 156 8.64 7.20 -14.56
C PRO A 156 7.23 7.63 -14.13
N SER A 157 6.63 8.59 -14.84
CA SER A 157 5.24 8.96 -14.61
C SER A 157 4.31 7.75 -14.79
N ILE A 158 3.22 7.73 -14.03
CA ILE A 158 2.24 6.65 -14.12
C ILE A 158 1.62 6.57 -15.53
N ASP A 159 1.47 7.70 -16.21
CA ASP A 159 0.98 7.75 -17.60
C ASP A 159 1.93 7.03 -18.56
N ALA A 160 3.24 7.24 -18.45
CA ALA A 160 4.21 6.54 -19.28
C ALA A 160 4.19 5.01 -19.03
N VAL A 161 3.98 4.60 -17.78
CA VAL A 161 3.79 3.19 -17.40
C VAL A 161 2.51 2.63 -17.98
N HIS A 162 1.40 3.37 -17.89
CA HIS A 162 0.09 2.99 -18.42
C HIS A 162 0.11 2.85 -19.93
N GLU A 163 0.72 3.79 -20.66
CA GLU A 163 0.87 3.73 -22.12
C GLU A 163 1.75 2.57 -22.57
N ALA A 164 2.85 2.29 -21.86
CA ALA A 164 3.66 1.10 -22.12
C ALA A 164 2.87 -0.20 -21.88
N LEU A 165 2.15 -0.27 -20.76
CA LEU A 165 1.37 -1.45 -20.38
C LEU A 165 0.28 -1.77 -21.40
N ILE A 166 -0.53 -0.79 -21.80
CA ILE A 166 -1.61 -1.02 -22.78
C ILE A 166 -1.03 -1.41 -24.14
N THR A 167 0.06 -0.77 -24.58
CA THR A 167 0.74 -1.10 -25.84
C THR A 167 1.20 -2.56 -25.87
N LEU A 168 1.84 -3.03 -24.80
CA LEU A 168 2.30 -4.42 -24.69
C LEU A 168 1.13 -5.41 -24.65
N VAL A 169 0.04 -5.06 -23.95
CA VAL A 169 -1.17 -5.88 -23.86
C VAL A 169 -1.81 -6.01 -25.24
N GLU A 170 -2.09 -4.89 -25.91
CA GLU A 170 -2.70 -4.90 -27.23
C GLU A 170 -1.85 -5.63 -28.27
N SER A 171 -0.53 -5.42 -28.25
CA SER A 171 0.39 -6.12 -29.15
C SER A 171 0.30 -7.64 -28.96
N SER A 172 0.30 -8.10 -27.70
CA SER A 172 0.17 -9.54 -27.39
C SER A 172 -1.16 -10.10 -27.88
N LEU A 173 -2.28 -9.42 -27.58
CA LEU A 173 -3.61 -9.84 -28.00
C LEU A 173 -3.78 -9.84 -29.52
N LYS A 174 -3.22 -8.86 -30.25
CA LYS A 174 -3.21 -8.80 -31.73
C LYS A 174 -2.50 -10.00 -32.35
N THR A 175 -1.49 -10.56 -31.67
CA THR A 175 -0.80 -11.80 -32.09
C THR A 175 -1.52 -13.09 -31.66
N GLY A 176 -2.72 -12.99 -31.10
CA GLY A 176 -3.50 -14.14 -30.61
C GLY A 176 -2.93 -14.76 -29.33
N LYS A 177 -2.06 -14.06 -28.60
CA LYS A 177 -1.39 -14.58 -27.41
C LYS A 177 -2.06 -14.05 -26.13
N PRO A 178 -2.47 -14.94 -25.19
CA PRO A 178 -2.97 -14.51 -23.89
C PRO A 178 -1.90 -13.74 -23.08
N VAL A 179 -2.36 -12.91 -22.14
CA VAL A 179 -1.47 -12.15 -21.25
C VAL A 179 -1.66 -12.62 -19.81
N HIS A 180 -0.57 -12.82 -19.08
CA HIS A 180 -0.59 -13.08 -17.65
C HIS A 180 0.10 -11.93 -16.91
N VAL A 181 -0.67 -11.22 -16.10
CA VAL A 181 -0.20 -10.11 -15.26
C VAL A 181 -0.02 -10.61 -13.83
N PHE A 182 1.19 -10.42 -13.28
CA PHE A 182 1.55 -10.82 -11.93
C PHE A 182 1.76 -9.57 -11.07
N GLY A 183 1.05 -9.48 -9.95
CA GLY A 183 1.18 -8.33 -9.05
C GLY A 183 0.47 -8.52 -7.72
N PHE A 184 0.79 -7.65 -6.76
CA PHE A 184 0.12 -7.66 -5.46
C PHE A 184 -1.27 -7.02 -5.52
N ILE A 185 -2.06 -7.27 -4.47
CA ILE A 185 -3.38 -6.65 -4.26
C ILE A 185 -3.22 -5.12 -4.26
N GLY A 186 -4.12 -4.42 -4.93
CA GLY A 186 -3.99 -2.99 -5.24
C GLY A 186 -3.58 -2.82 -6.69
N LYS A 187 -2.30 -3.09 -6.98
CA LYS A 187 -1.71 -2.95 -8.33
C LYS A 187 -2.52 -3.72 -9.38
N VAL A 188 -2.87 -4.96 -9.08
CA VAL A 188 -3.64 -5.81 -10.00
C VAL A 188 -5.02 -5.21 -10.30
N GLN A 189 -5.74 -4.77 -9.28
CA GLN A 189 -7.09 -4.21 -9.46
C GLN A 189 -7.06 -2.88 -10.20
N GLU A 190 -6.04 -2.04 -9.96
CA GLU A 190 -5.84 -0.82 -10.73
C GLU A 190 -5.58 -1.11 -12.21
N VAL A 191 -4.71 -2.08 -12.50
CA VAL A 191 -4.43 -2.49 -13.88
C VAL A 191 -5.68 -3.08 -14.54
N MET A 192 -6.43 -3.96 -13.86
CA MET A 192 -7.70 -4.49 -14.38
C MET A 192 -8.65 -3.35 -14.75
N SER A 193 -8.81 -2.38 -13.84
CA SER A 193 -9.69 -1.21 -14.04
C SER A 193 -9.20 -0.31 -15.17
N PHE A 194 -7.89 -0.05 -15.24
CA PHE A 194 -7.25 0.73 -16.30
C PHE A 194 -7.46 0.09 -17.69
N LEU A 195 -7.20 -1.21 -17.83
CA LEU A 195 -7.36 -1.93 -19.09
C LEU A 195 -8.81 -1.90 -19.57
N ARG A 196 -9.79 -2.04 -18.65
CA ARG A 196 -11.21 -1.91 -18.98
C ARG A 196 -11.57 -0.50 -19.46
N ARG A 197 -11.08 0.55 -18.78
CA ARG A 197 -11.27 1.94 -19.24
C ARG A 197 -10.65 2.23 -20.61
N LYS A 198 -9.57 1.54 -20.95
CA LYS A 198 -8.93 1.62 -22.28
C LYS A 198 -9.61 0.74 -23.35
N GLY A 199 -10.76 0.11 -23.04
CA GLY A 199 -11.55 -0.63 -24.01
C GLY A 199 -11.12 -2.09 -24.24
N ILE A 200 -10.25 -2.64 -23.39
CA ILE A 200 -9.94 -4.08 -23.46
C ILE A 200 -11.17 -4.88 -23.03
N THR A 201 -11.70 -5.73 -23.90
CA THR A 201 -12.95 -6.48 -23.67
C THR A 201 -12.74 -8.00 -23.53
N VAL A 202 -11.56 -8.54 -23.84
CA VAL A 202 -11.27 -9.97 -23.63
C VAL A 202 -11.55 -10.37 -22.17
N PRO A 203 -12.00 -11.61 -21.91
CA PRO A 203 -12.32 -12.05 -20.57
C PRO A 203 -11.09 -11.98 -19.67
N PHE A 204 -11.31 -11.58 -18.41
CA PHE A 204 -10.28 -11.65 -17.39
C PHE A 204 -10.40 -12.94 -16.58
N VAL A 205 -9.29 -13.53 -16.22
CA VAL A 205 -9.24 -14.67 -15.31
C VAL A 205 -8.37 -14.32 -14.10
N THR A 206 -8.75 -14.76 -12.91
CA THR A 206 -8.07 -14.40 -11.67
C THR A 206 -7.95 -15.61 -10.75
N SER A 207 -6.95 -15.67 -9.88
CA SER A 207 -6.97 -16.68 -8.81
C SER A 207 -8.20 -16.50 -7.90
N PRO A 208 -8.67 -17.54 -7.19
CA PRO A 208 -9.84 -17.42 -6.30
C PRO A 208 -9.69 -16.31 -5.26
N ARG A 209 -8.47 -16.08 -4.77
CA ARG A 209 -8.18 -14.99 -3.85
C ARG A 209 -8.32 -13.64 -4.53
N MET A 210 -7.73 -13.48 -5.71
CA MET A 210 -7.78 -12.22 -6.46
C MET A 210 -9.21 -11.91 -6.92
N TYR A 211 -9.99 -12.93 -7.30
CA TYR A 211 -11.43 -12.80 -7.58
C TYR A 211 -12.19 -12.14 -6.43
N ARG A 212 -12.05 -12.68 -5.20
CA ARG A 212 -12.73 -12.12 -4.01
C ARG A 212 -12.30 -10.69 -3.72
N VAL A 213 -11.02 -10.38 -3.89
CA VAL A 213 -10.49 -9.02 -3.71
C VAL A 213 -11.07 -8.08 -4.76
N SER A 214 -11.09 -8.48 -6.04
CA SER A 214 -11.66 -7.70 -7.13
C SER A 214 -13.15 -7.39 -6.91
N ARG A 215 -13.91 -8.33 -6.32
CA ARG A 215 -15.31 -8.09 -5.91
C ARG A 215 -15.45 -6.98 -4.87
N VAL A 216 -14.48 -6.86 -3.96
CA VAL A 216 -14.43 -5.73 -3.01
C VAL A 216 -14.17 -4.44 -3.76
N TYR A 217 -13.20 -4.41 -4.68
CA TYR A 217 -12.92 -3.21 -5.48
C TYR A 217 -14.14 -2.74 -6.28
N GLU A 218 -14.90 -3.66 -6.90
CA GLU A 218 -16.15 -3.31 -7.59
C GLU A 218 -17.21 -2.75 -6.66
N LYS A 219 -17.36 -3.32 -5.45
CA LYS A 219 -18.27 -2.78 -4.42
C LYS A 219 -17.98 -1.31 -4.11
N TYR A 220 -16.73 -0.87 -4.24
CA TYR A 220 -16.28 0.50 -4.01
C TYR A 220 -16.02 1.29 -5.32
N GLY A 221 -16.69 0.91 -6.42
CA GLY A 221 -16.79 1.73 -7.63
C GLY A 221 -15.75 1.48 -8.71
N PHE A 222 -14.85 0.50 -8.55
CA PHE A 222 -13.95 0.12 -9.64
C PHE A 222 -14.72 -0.61 -10.75
N THR A 223 -14.46 -0.23 -12.01
CA THR A 223 -15.03 -0.92 -13.17
C THR A 223 -14.06 -2.01 -13.65
N LEU A 224 -14.33 -3.28 -13.32
CA LEU A 224 -13.46 -4.40 -13.68
C LEU A 224 -13.99 -5.27 -14.84
N GLY A 225 -15.23 -5.00 -15.29
CA GLY A 225 -15.88 -5.73 -16.38
C GLY A 225 -16.05 -7.21 -16.08
N GLU A 226 -16.03 -8.06 -17.10
CA GLU A 226 -16.15 -9.50 -16.89
C GLU A 226 -14.84 -10.12 -16.41
N TYR A 227 -14.88 -10.83 -15.28
CA TYR A 227 -13.76 -11.63 -14.81
C TYR A 227 -14.23 -12.88 -14.06
N TYR A 228 -13.45 -13.95 -14.20
CA TYR A 228 -13.79 -15.27 -13.68
C TYR A 228 -12.69 -15.81 -12.78
N SER A 229 -13.05 -16.68 -11.84
CA SER A 229 -12.06 -17.42 -11.06
C SER A 229 -11.46 -18.54 -11.92
N SER A 230 -10.14 -18.72 -11.86
CA SER A 230 -9.38 -19.78 -12.54
C SER A 230 -9.79 -21.19 -12.10
N GLU A 231 -10.41 -21.34 -10.92
CA GLU A 231 -10.96 -22.61 -10.41
C GLU A 231 -12.46 -22.76 -10.68
N GLY A 232 -13.09 -21.77 -11.31
CA GLY A 232 -14.48 -21.87 -11.78
C GLY A 232 -14.58 -22.63 -13.10
N VAL A 233 -15.76 -23.19 -13.40
CA VAL A 233 -16.02 -23.91 -14.67
C VAL A 233 -15.75 -23.00 -15.88
N VAL A 234 -16.28 -21.77 -15.86
CA VAL A 234 -16.10 -20.80 -16.95
C VAL A 234 -14.63 -20.37 -17.07
N GLY A 235 -13.97 -20.03 -15.95
CA GLY A 235 -12.56 -19.62 -15.97
C GLY A 235 -11.62 -20.72 -16.48
N ARG A 236 -11.86 -22.00 -16.12
CA ARG A 236 -11.09 -23.14 -16.67
C ARG A 236 -11.25 -23.29 -18.17
N LYS A 237 -12.46 -23.07 -18.71
CA LYS A 237 -12.71 -23.12 -20.15
C LYS A 237 -11.96 -21.99 -20.88
N ILE A 238 -12.07 -20.77 -20.37
CA ILE A 238 -11.38 -19.58 -20.94
C ILE A 238 -9.87 -19.80 -20.99
N LEU A 239 -9.27 -20.31 -19.89
CA LEU A 239 -7.83 -20.56 -19.83
C LEU A 239 -7.33 -21.59 -20.86
N LYS A 240 -8.22 -22.44 -21.40
CA LYS A 240 -7.89 -23.50 -22.34
C LYS A 240 -8.09 -23.08 -23.80
N ASP A 241 -9.20 -22.42 -24.08
CA ASP A 241 -9.72 -22.32 -25.45
C ASP A 241 -9.85 -20.87 -25.99
N ASP A 242 -9.74 -19.84 -25.13
CA ASP A 242 -10.01 -18.44 -25.50
C ASP A 242 -8.76 -17.54 -25.45
N LEU A 243 -8.86 -16.36 -26.08
CA LEU A 243 -7.93 -15.26 -25.84
C LEU A 243 -8.34 -14.50 -24.56
N TYR A 244 -7.42 -14.32 -23.62
CA TYR A 244 -7.73 -13.77 -22.30
C TYR A 244 -6.59 -12.94 -21.69
N ILE A 245 -6.89 -12.25 -20.60
CA ILE A 245 -5.87 -11.73 -19.67
C ILE A 245 -6.08 -12.34 -18.29
N ALA A 246 -5.05 -12.97 -17.73
CA ALA A 246 -5.10 -13.56 -16.41
C ALA A 246 -4.29 -12.76 -15.38
N PHE A 247 -4.78 -12.68 -14.14
CA PHE A 247 -4.19 -11.91 -13.06
C PHE A 247 -3.93 -12.78 -11.83
N PHE A 248 -2.68 -12.77 -11.39
CA PHE A 248 -2.20 -13.61 -10.30
C PHE A 248 -1.26 -12.83 -9.38
N SER A 249 -1.02 -13.35 -8.18
CA SER A 249 0.07 -12.88 -7.33
C SER A 249 1.43 -13.37 -7.84
N PRO A 250 2.53 -12.70 -7.51
CA PRO A 250 3.87 -13.13 -7.91
C PRO A 250 4.22 -14.56 -7.45
N PHE A 251 3.65 -15.03 -6.34
CA PHE A 251 3.90 -16.37 -5.80
C PHE A 251 3.19 -17.49 -6.57
N GLU A 252 2.18 -17.17 -7.36
CA GLU A 252 1.42 -18.14 -8.17
C GLU A 252 2.08 -18.39 -9.54
N ARG A 253 3.15 -17.65 -9.86
CA ARG A 253 3.89 -17.71 -11.14
C ARG A 253 4.39 -19.12 -11.49
N THR A 254 4.89 -19.86 -10.51
CA THR A 254 5.61 -21.13 -10.71
C THR A 254 4.71 -22.27 -11.20
N TYR A 255 3.40 -22.14 -11.05
CA TYR A 255 2.44 -23.21 -11.33
C TYR A 255 1.78 -23.10 -12.71
N LEU A 256 2.06 -22.04 -13.47
CA LEU A 256 1.40 -21.75 -14.74
C LEU A 256 2.27 -22.18 -15.93
N LYS A 257 1.74 -23.12 -16.73
CA LYS A 257 2.35 -23.64 -17.96
C LYS A 257 1.60 -23.10 -19.19
N GLY A 258 2.30 -22.92 -20.31
CA GLY A 258 1.71 -22.51 -21.59
C GLY A 258 2.45 -21.36 -22.27
N GLU A 259 2.02 -21.00 -23.47
CA GLU A 259 2.54 -19.86 -24.23
C GLU A 259 1.66 -18.62 -24.00
N PHE A 260 2.19 -17.65 -23.26
CA PHE A 260 1.53 -16.38 -22.96
C PHE A 260 2.57 -15.29 -22.77
N THR A 261 2.15 -14.03 -22.97
CA THR A 261 2.97 -12.89 -22.58
C THR A 261 2.90 -12.72 -21.07
N ARG A 262 4.06 -12.67 -20.41
CA ARG A 262 4.18 -12.47 -18.97
C ARG A 262 4.48 -11.00 -18.67
N MET A 263 3.73 -10.41 -17.75
CA MET A 263 3.94 -9.05 -17.28
C MET A 263 4.01 -9.04 -15.75
N GLU A 264 5.15 -8.66 -15.18
CA GLU A 264 5.35 -8.57 -13.75
C GLU A 264 5.28 -7.11 -13.29
N LEU A 265 4.30 -6.78 -12.44
CA LEU A 265 4.14 -5.46 -11.85
C LEU A 265 5.04 -5.34 -10.62
N THR A 266 6.12 -4.57 -10.73
CA THR A 266 7.06 -4.35 -9.62
C THR A 266 7.24 -2.88 -9.31
N GLY A 267 7.44 -2.58 -8.03
CA GLY A 267 7.86 -1.25 -7.61
C GLY A 267 9.38 -1.03 -7.64
N TRP A 268 10.15 -2.09 -7.89
CA TRP A 268 11.62 -2.08 -7.90
C TRP A 268 12.18 -2.00 -9.33
N LEU A 269 11.56 -1.17 -10.17
CA LEU A 269 12.07 -0.78 -11.48
C LEU A 269 12.02 0.74 -11.57
N PHE A 270 13.17 1.39 -11.66
CA PHE A 270 13.31 2.83 -11.65
C PHE A 270 13.76 3.35 -13.02
N GLY A 271 13.47 4.62 -13.32
CA GLY A 271 13.89 5.31 -14.54
C GLY A 271 13.30 4.82 -15.87
N LYS A 272 12.63 3.67 -15.92
CA LYS A 272 12.01 3.11 -17.15
C LYS A 272 10.61 2.58 -16.88
N PRO A 273 9.64 2.78 -17.80
CA PRO A 273 8.27 2.25 -17.66
C PRO A 273 8.23 0.71 -17.63
N TYR A 274 9.09 0.06 -18.40
CA TYR A 274 9.25 -1.39 -18.40
C TYR A 274 10.62 -1.81 -18.91
N VAL A 275 10.96 -3.09 -18.70
CA VAL A 275 12.05 -3.78 -19.37
C VAL A 275 11.57 -5.13 -19.88
N GLU A 276 12.04 -5.56 -21.05
CA GLU A 276 11.86 -6.93 -21.52
C GLU A 276 13.00 -7.79 -20.97
N ARG A 277 12.66 -8.78 -20.14
CA ARG A 277 13.62 -9.69 -19.51
C ARG A 277 13.98 -10.85 -20.43
N SER A 278 13.00 -11.35 -21.18
CA SER A 278 13.12 -12.39 -22.19
C SER A 278 11.95 -12.25 -23.18
N LYS A 279 11.95 -13.02 -24.27
CA LYS A 279 10.91 -12.92 -25.31
C LYS A 279 9.50 -13.09 -24.72
N ASN A 280 8.67 -12.05 -24.80
CA ASN A 280 7.33 -11.96 -24.19
C ASN A 280 7.31 -11.98 -22.65
N GLU A 281 8.40 -11.62 -21.98
CA GLU A 281 8.46 -11.47 -20.53
C GLU A 281 8.88 -10.04 -20.18
N TYR A 282 7.93 -9.28 -19.64
CA TYR A 282 8.08 -7.88 -19.31
C TYR A 282 8.01 -7.67 -17.80
N VAL A 283 8.86 -6.77 -17.30
CA VAL A 283 8.80 -6.24 -15.95
C VAL A 283 8.34 -4.78 -16.06
N ILE A 284 7.23 -4.44 -15.44
CA ILE A 284 6.56 -3.14 -15.53
C ILE A 284 6.79 -2.36 -14.22
N SER A 285 7.20 -1.10 -14.33
CA SER A 285 7.44 -0.19 -13.20
C SER A 285 6.11 0.30 -12.63
N TYR A 286 5.47 -0.49 -11.77
CA TYR A 286 4.17 -0.19 -11.19
C TYR A 286 4.23 -0.27 -9.66
N SER A 287 4.00 0.85 -8.98
CA SER A 287 3.96 0.90 -7.51
C SER A 287 2.84 1.78 -6.97
N GLY A 288 2.35 1.38 -5.79
CA GLY A 288 1.42 2.12 -4.96
C GLY A 288 2.11 2.97 -3.88
N HIS A 289 3.44 3.14 -3.94
CA HIS A 289 4.17 4.02 -3.01
C HIS A 289 4.69 5.25 -3.73
N SER A 290 4.81 6.37 -3.00
CA SER A 290 5.52 7.58 -3.41
C SER A 290 6.99 7.27 -3.68
N ASP A 291 7.51 7.78 -4.80
CA ASP A 291 8.94 7.69 -5.09
C ASP A 291 9.76 8.68 -4.25
N PHE A 292 11.09 8.68 -4.39
CA PHE A 292 11.96 9.54 -3.58
C PHE A 292 11.59 11.02 -3.64
N ASN A 293 11.33 11.56 -4.83
CA ASN A 293 11.01 12.99 -4.99
C ASN A 293 9.67 13.31 -4.32
N GLN A 294 8.69 12.41 -4.47
CA GLN A 294 7.38 12.53 -3.84
C GLN A 294 7.44 12.43 -2.31
N LEU A 295 8.36 11.63 -1.75
CA LEU A 295 8.59 11.55 -0.29
C LEU A 295 9.15 12.86 0.26
N ILE A 296 10.16 13.45 -0.41
CA ILE A 296 10.71 14.76 -0.04
C ILE A 296 9.64 15.87 -0.14
N GLU A 297 8.87 15.87 -1.24
CA GLU A 297 7.77 16.83 -1.43
C GLU A 297 6.69 16.69 -0.35
N TYR A 298 6.33 15.45 0.02
CA TYR A 298 5.34 15.19 1.05
C TYR A 298 5.79 15.71 2.42
N ALA A 299 7.04 15.42 2.81
CA ALA A 299 7.62 15.91 4.05
C ALA A 299 7.62 17.45 4.10
N ALA A 300 8.06 18.11 3.02
CA ALA A 300 8.07 19.57 2.93
C ALA A 300 6.67 20.20 3.07
N LYS A 301 5.64 19.59 2.46
CA LYS A 301 4.26 20.09 2.55
C LYS A 301 3.65 19.89 3.94
N CYS A 302 3.98 18.77 4.60
CA CYS A 302 3.54 18.50 5.98
C CYS A 302 4.23 19.40 7.00
N ASP A 303 5.42 19.92 6.69
CA ASP A 303 6.15 20.92 7.49
C ASP A 303 6.27 20.57 8.99
N PRO A 304 6.79 19.37 9.31
CA PRO A 304 6.97 18.95 10.69
C PRO A 304 8.20 19.57 11.35
N GLU A 305 8.17 19.60 12.68
CA GLU A 305 9.34 19.91 13.50
C GLU A 305 10.35 18.75 13.49
N HIS A 306 9.86 17.50 13.34
CA HIS A 306 10.70 16.31 13.23
C HIS A 306 10.11 15.22 12.33
N VAL A 307 10.96 14.55 11.55
CA VAL A 307 10.58 13.38 10.73
C VAL A 307 11.18 12.09 11.28
N ILE A 308 10.34 11.08 11.43
CA ILE A 308 10.74 9.70 11.70
C ILE A 308 10.55 8.89 10.43
N THR A 309 11.62 8.39 9.83
CA THR A 309 11.52 7.49 8.67
C THR A 309 11.37 6.05 9.15
N ASP A 310 10.29 5.37 8.76
CA ASP A 310 9.96 3.99 9.16
C ASP A 310 10.99 3.00 8.59
N ASN A 311 11.79 2.37 9.47
CA ASN A 311 12.82 1.40 9.10
C ASN A 311 12.40 -0.06 9.42
N ALA A 312 11.28 -0.29 10.12
CA ALA A 312 10.73 -1.63 10.40
C ALA A 312 10.12 -2.29 9.17
N ARG A 313 9.64 -1.47 8.22
CA ARG A 313 8.99 -1.95 6.98
C ARG A 313 9.92 -1.95 5.76
N GLY A 314 11.19 -1.61 5.97
CA GLY A 314 12.25 -1.74 4.97
C GLY A 314 12.47 -0.47 4.15
N GLY A 315 13.06 -0.62 2.97
CA GLY A 315 13.42 0.51 2.11
C GLY A 315 14.76 1.14 2.50
N SER A 316 14.85 2.46 2.35
CA SER A 316 16.08 3.24 2.54
C SER A 316 15.89 4.35 3.57
N ALA A 317 15.30 4.01 4.74
CA ALA A 317 14.94 4.96 5.79
C ALA A 317 16.10 5.82 6.28
N ILE A 318 17.26 5.20 6.57
CA ILE A 318 18.47 5.93 6.98
C ILE A 318 18.85 6.98 5.93
N LYS A 319 18.89 6.57 4.66
CA LYS A 319 19.23 7.47 3.54
C LYS A 319 18.19 8.57 3.36
N LEU A 320 16.91 8.27 3.55
CA LEU A 320 15.83 9.25 3.46
C LEU A 320 15.95 10.32 4.55
N ALA A 321 16.21 9.91 5.80
CA ALA A 321 16.41 10.83 6.92
C ALA A 321 17.57 11.80 6.63
N GLU A 322 18.72 11.29 6.18
CA GLU A 322 19.86 12.13 5.77
C GLU A 322 19.48 13.13 4.67
N GLU A 323 18.71 12.70 3.66
CA GLU A 323 18.33 13.58 2.55
C GLU A 323 17.27 14.60 2.95
N ILE A 324 16.38 14.30 3.90
CA ILE A 324 15.42 15.25 4.47
C ILE A 324 16.16 16.35 5.23
N GLU A 325 17.09 16.00 6.13
CA GLU A 325 17.90 16.99 6.85
C GLU A 325 18.69 17.86 5.87
N LYS A 326 19.36 17.23 4.90
CA LYS A 326 20.19 17.91 3.92
C LYS A 326 19.41 18.86 3.01
N ARG A 327 18.21 18.49 2.56
CA ARG A 327 17.45 19.23 1.53
C ARG A 327 16.43 20.19 2.11
N LEU A 328 15.81 19.83 3.24
CA LEU A 328 14.72 20.58 3.85
C LEU A 328 15.14 21.30 5.13
N GLY A 329 16.28 20.93 5.74
CA GLY A 329 16.71 21.47 7.03
C GLY A 329 15.84 21.00 8.21
N ILE A 330 14.98 20.00 7.98
CA ILE A 330 14.09 19.43 9.00
C ILE A 330 14.84 18.29 9.70
N PRO A 331 14.95 18.29 11.04
CA PRO A 331 15.50 17.17 11.80
C PRO A 331 14.83 15.85 11.42
N ALA A 332 15.63 14.81 11.14
CA ALA A 332 15.07 13.52 10.75
C ALA A 332 15.88 12.34 11.30
N SER A 333 15.18 11.31 11.77
CA SER A 333 15.80 10.12 12.34
C SER A 333 15.15 8.84 11.83
N PRO A 334 15.92 7.81 11.48
CA PRO A 334 15.36 6.48 11.27
C PRO A 334 14.94 5.85 12.60
N SER A 335 13.76 5.25 12.65
CA SER A 335 13.29 4.44 13.79
C SER A 335 12.92 3.05 13.28
N PRO A 336 13.16 1.96 14.03
CA PRO A 336 12.69 0.64 13.64
C PRO A 336 11.18 0.66 13.62
#